data_AF-A0AAV5EJ18-F1
#
_entry.id   AF-A0AAV5EJ18-F1
#
_cell.length_a   1.000
_cell.length_b   1.000
_cell.length_c   1.000
_cell.angle_alpha   90.00
_cell.angle_beta   90.00
_cell.angle_gamma   90.00
#
_symmetry.space_group_name_H-M   'P 1'
#
loop_
_entity.id
_entity.type
_entity.pdbx_description
1 polymer ?
#
loop_
_entity_poly.entity_id
_entity_poly.type
_entity_poly.pdbx_seq_one_letter_code
_entity_poly.pdbx_strand_id
1 'polypeptide(L)'
;MAHASADFVNDDLEEQSYQEPAFEAFMCPLTRQVMQEPVTIETGQTFEREAILKWFRECRDTGRKPTCPLTQRELRSTEMSRSIALRNVIEEWRSRNEEKELEKACNCDEPTRTTVV
;
A
#
# COMPACT_ATOMS: atom_id res chain seq x y z
N MET A 1 51.84 26.36 15.78
CA MET A 1 50.89 27.30 15.11
C MET A 1 50.78 26.85 13.66
N ALA A 2 49.64 26.47 13.09
CA ALA A 2 48.28 26.40 13.58
C ALA A 2 47.63 25.11 13.03
N HIS A 3 46.92 24.38 13.89
CA HIS A 3 45.88 23.45 13.49
C HIS A 3 44.65 24.30 13.11
N ALA A 4 44.08 24.07 11.94
CA ALA A 4 42.76 24.52 11.51
C ALA A 4 42.33 23.59 10.37
N SER A 5 41.12 23.08 10.26
CA SER A 5 39.97 22.93 11.16
C SER A 5 39.22 21.74 10.55
N ALA A 6 38.62 20.91 11.39
CA ALA A 6 37.67 19.91 10.94
C ALA A 6 36.41 20.66 10.49
N ASP A 7 36.13 20.64 9.20
CA ASP A 7 34.84 21.10 8.69
C ASP A 7 34.26 20.01 7.79
N PHE A 8 33.23 19.42 8.38
CA PHE A 8 32.04 18.95 7.70
C PHE A 8 32.21 17.66 6.89
N VAL A 9 31.93 16.55 7.58
CA VAL A 9 31.17 15.46 6.97
C VAL A 9 30.07 16.08 6.11
N ASN A 10 30.27 16.14 4.80
CA ASN A 10 29.15 16.12 3.88
C ASN A 10 28.55 14.71 4.02
N ASP A 11 27.80 14.55 5.10
CA ASP A 11 26.61 13.71 5.16
C ASP A 11 25.66 14.31 4.12
N ASP A 12 26.01 14.09 2.84
CA ASP A 12 25.09 14.24 1.73
C ASP A 12 24.10 13.09 1.94
N LEU A 13 23.19 13.32 2.90
CA LEU A 13 21.95 12.59 3.03
C LEU A 13 21.31 12.74 1.66
N GLU A 14 21.52 11.71 0.84
CA GLU A 14 20.53 11.21 -0.07
C GLU A 14 19.22 11.10 0.73
N GLU A 15 18.50 12.22 0.90
CA GLU A 15 17.05 12.29 1.07
C GLU A 15 16.39 11.80 -0.23
N GLN A 16 16.90 10.69 -0.77
CA GLN A 16 16.31 9.91 -1.82
C GLN A 16 15.03 9.34 -1.25
N SER A 17 13.95 10.11 -1.42
CA SER A 17 12.56 9.69 -1.44
C SER A 17 12.33 8.23 -1.02
N TYR A 18 12.44 7.93 0.28
CA TYR A 18 12.17 6.59 0.78
C TYR A 18 10.66 6.37 0.69
N GLN A 19 10.20 5.82 -0.43
CA GLN A 19 8.86 5.27 -0.56
C GLN A 19 8.79 4.10 0.44
N GLU A 20 7.91 4.14 1.43
CA GLU A 20 7.77 3.00 2.33
C GLU A 20 7.18 1.85 1.48
N PRO A 21 7.88 0.71 1.29
CA PRO A 21 7.35 -0.35 0.46
C PRO A 21 6.04 -0.87 1.05
N ALA A 22 5.07 -1.17 0.18
CA ALA A 22 3.81 -1.75 0.63
C ALA A 22 4.08 -3.08 1.35
N PHE A 23 3.61 -3.21 2.58
CA PHE A 23 3.67 -4.48 3.28
C PHE A 23 2.81 -5.51 2.54
N GLU A 24 3.28 -6.76 2.47
CA GLU A 24 2.53 -7.85 1.83
C GLU A 24 1.13 -8.02 2.46
N ALA A 25 0.99 -7.70 3.76
CA ALA A 25 -0.27 -7.70 4.48
C ALA A 25 -1.32 -6.70 3.95
N PHE A 26 -0.90 -5.68 3.19
CA PHE A 26 -1.81 -4.71 2.57
C PHE A 26 -2.38 -5.22 1.24
N MET A 27 -1.78 -6.27 0.68
CA MET A 27 -2.14 -6.80 -0.62
C MET A 27 -3.31 -7.76 -0.51
N CYS A 28 -4.34 -7.55 -1.32
CA CYS A 28 -5.43 -8.48 -1.45
C CYS A 28 -4.92 -9.78 -2.11
N PRO A 29 -5.13 -10.95 -1.49
CA PRO A 29 -4.66 -12.22 -2.05
C PRO A 29 -5.34 -12.60 -3.38
N LEU A 30 -6.53 -12.05 -3.65
CA LEU A 30 -7.27 -12.26 -4.90
C LEU A 30 -6.83 -11.33 -6.03
N THR A 31 -6.74 -10.03 -5.76
CA THR A 31 -6.46 -9.02 -6.81
C THR A 31 -4.98 -8.71 -6.97
N ARG A 32 -4.14 -9.10 -5.99
CA ARG A 32 -2.72 -8.72 -5.93
C ARG A 32 -2.52 -7.20 -5.99
N GLN A 33 -3.43 -6.45 -5.39
CA GLN A 33 -3.39 -4.99 -5.29
C GLN A 33 -3.58 -4.57 -3.82
N VAL A 34 -3.10 -3.38 -3.47
CA VAL A 34 -3.29 -2.79 -2.14
C VAL A 34 -4.78 -2.62 -1.87
N MET A 35 -5.27 -3.17 -0.76
CA MET A 35 -6.68 -3.11 -0.38
C MET A 35 -7.13 -1.66 -0.14
N GLN A 36 -8.35 -1.34 -0.57
CA GLN A 36 -9.07 -0.10 -0.28
C GLN A 36 -10.10 -0.36 0.81
N GLU A 37 -10.90 -1.42 0.66
CA GLU A 37 -11.89 -1.83 1.64
C GLU A 37 -11.57 -3.24 2.17
N PRO A 38 -10.59 -3.37 3.09
CA PRO A 38 -10.24 -4.67 3.65
C PRO A 38 -11.41 -5.26 4.46
N VAL A 39 -11.86 -6.44 4.06
CA VAL A 39 -12.91 -7.21 4.75
C VAL A 39 -12.42 -8.60 5.12
N THR A 40 -12.70 -9.00 6.36
CA THR A 40 -12.34 -10.30 6.91
C THR A 40 -13.53 -11.25 6.84
N ILE A 41 -13.29 -12.44 6.28
CA ILE A 41 -14.29 -13.53 6.22
C ILE A 41 -14.18 -14.44 7.46
N GLU A 42 -15.15 -15.35 7.64
CA GLU A 42 -15.20 -16.32 8.76
C GLU A 42 -13.87 -17.06 9.00
N THR A 43 -13.08 -17.31 7.95
CA THR A 43 -11.77 -17.98 8.07
C THR A 43 -10.64 -17.11 8.65
N GLY A 44 -10.92 -15.85 8.99
CA GLY A 44 -9.94 -14.90 9.53
C GLY A 44 -9.04 -14.26 8.47
N GLN A 45 -9.28 -14.55 7.19
CA GLN A 45 -8.52 -13.97 6.08
C GLN A 45 -9.17 -12.68 5.57
N THR A 46 -8.32 -11.75 5.15
CA THR A 46 -8.75 -10.42 4.71
C THR A 46 -8.55 -10.26 3.20
N PHE A 47 -9.56 -9.70 2.55
CA PHE A 47 -9.60 -9.49 1.11
C PHE A 47 -10.12 -8.09 0.79
N GLU A 48 -9.91 -7.67 -0.44
CA GLU A 48 -10.66 -6.54 -1.00
C GLU A 48 -12.15 -6.88 -1.08
N ARG A 49 -13.01 -5.95 -0.65
CA ARG A 49 -14.46 -6.14 -0.57
C ARG A 49 -15.07 -6.54 -1.90
N GLU A 50 -14.76 -5.82 -2.97
CA GLU A 50 -15.30 -6.10 -4.30
C GLU A 50 -14.85 -7.45 -4.82
N ALA A 51 -13.60 -7.83 -4.57
CA ALA A 51 -13.02 -9.08 -5.03
C ALA A 51 -13.69 -10.30 -4.40
N ILE A 52 -13.88 -10.28 -3.07
CA ILE A 52 -14.53 -11.40 -2.37
C ILE A 52 -16.03 -11.47 -2.67
N LEU A 53 -16.69 -10.32 -2.86
CA LEU A 53 -18.10 -10.29 -3.30
C LEU A 53 -18.28 -10.89 -4.70
N LYS A 54 -17.36 -10.59 -5.62
CA LYS A 54 -17.35 -11.20 -6.95
C LYS A 54 -17.15 -12.71 -6.87
N TRP A 55 -16.21 -13.17 -6.04
CA TRP A 55 -15.98 -14.61 -5.81
C TRP A 55 -17.24 -15.33 -5.29
N PHE A 56 -17.94 -14.78 -4.29
CA PHE A 56 -19.17 -15.37 -3.79
C PHE A 56 -20.31 -15.36 -4.82
N ARG A 57 -20.38 -14.31 -5.65
CA ARG A 57 -21.31 -14.23 -6.77
C ARG A 57 -21.05 -15.35 -7.77
N GLU A 58 -19.81 -15.54 -8.20
CA GLU A 58 -19.42 -16.62 -9.12
C GLU A 58 -19.70 -18.01 -8.55
N CYS A 59 -19.46 -18.23 -7.24
CA CYS A 59 -19.83 -19.49 -6.60
C CYS A 59 -21.33 -19.75 -6.72
N ARG A 60 -22.17 -18.76 -6.39
CA ARG A 60 -23.63 -18.89 -6.48
C ARG A 60 -24.09 -19.12 -7.93
N ASP A 61 -23.54 -18.37 -8.88
CA ASP A 61 -23.95 -18.44 -10.28
C ASP A 61 -23.55 -19.79 -10.92
N THR A 62 -22.48 -20.43 -10.42
CA THR A 62 -22.06 -21.79 -10.83
C THR A 62 -22.69 -22.91 -10.02
N GLY A 63 -23.58 -22.60 -9.07
CA GLY A 63 -24.22 -23.58 -8.17
C GLY A 63 -23.27 -24.18 -7.12
N ARG A 64 -22.09 -23.60 -6.93
CA ARG A 64 -21.12 -24.01 -5.91
C ARG A 64 -21.45 -23.34 -4.57
N LYS A 65 -21.20 -24.06 -3.48
CA LYS A 65 -21.23 -23.45 -2.15
C LYS A 65 -20.14 -22.38 -2.03
N PRO A 66 -20.37 -21.32 -1.23
CA PRO A 66 -19.34 -20.33 -0.97
C PRO A 66 -18.14 -20.98 -0.27
N THR A 67 -16.96 -20.83 -0.83
CA THR A 67 -15.70 -21.32 -0.27
C THR A 67 -14.74 -20.18 -0.04
N CYS A 68 -13.79 -20.36 0.88
CA CYS A 68 -12.67 -19.46 1.02
C CYS A 68 -11.73 -19.58 -0.20
N PRO A 69 -11.33 -18.48 -0.87
CA PRO A 69 -10.48 -18.54 -2.05
C PRO A 69 -9.06 -19.08 -1.80
N LEU A 70 -8.52 -18.87 -0.59
CA LEU A 70 -7.16 -19.31 -0.24
C LEU A 70 -7.16 -20.72 0.34
N THR A 71 -8.03 -20.99 1.31
CA THR A 71 -8.03 -22.29 2.01
C THR A 71 -8.91 -23.33 1.31
N GLN A 72 -9.72 -22.93 0.33
CA GLN A 72 -10.69 -23.78 -0.37
C GLN A 72 -11.71 -24.46 0.56
N ARG A 73 -11.83 -24.00 1.81
CA ARG A 73 -12.79 -24.52 2.78
C ARG A 73 -14.18 -23.94 2.54
N GLU A 74 -15.21 -24.78 2.63
CA GLU A 74 -16.60 -24.33 2.61
C GLU A 74 -16.87 -23.36 3.77
N LEU A 75 -17.50 -22.24 3.45
CA LEU A 75 -17.93 -21.25 4.42
C LEU A 75 -19.36 -21.55 4.85
N ARG A 76 -19.65 -21.39 6.15
CA ARG A 76 -21.01 -21.50 6.66
C ARG A 76 -21.84 -20.27 6.30
N SER A 77 -21.19 -19.13 6.15
CA SER A 77 -21.79 -17.85 5.85
C SER A 77 -20.91 -17.00 4.92
N THR A 78 -21.53 -16.13 4.13
CA THR A 78 -20.86 -15.10 3.32
C THR A 78 -20.78 -13.76 4.04
N GLU A 79 -21.06 -13.72 5.34
CA GLU A 79 -20.89 -12.54 6.19
C GLU A 79 -19.42 -12.13 6.22
N MET A 80 -19.20 -10.82 6.18
CA MET A 80 -17.87 -10.21 6.13
C MET A 80 -17.81 -9.07 7.12
N SER A 81 -16.73 -9.01 7.90
CA SER A 81 -16.48 -7.92 8.83
C SER A 81 -15.48 -6.94 8.22
N ARG A 82 -15.78 -5.65 8.21
CA ARG A 82 -14.82 -4.63 7.76
C ARG A 82 -13.66 -4.54 8.75
N SER A 83 -12.43 -4.62 8.26
CA SER A 83 -11.23 -4.42 9.07
C SER A 83 -10.87 -2.93 9.11
N ILE A 84 -11.49 -2.21 10.05
CA ILE A 84 -11.28 -0.76 10.19
C ILE A 84 -9.82 -0.44 10.52
N ALA A 85 -9.19 -1.24 11.39
CA ALA A 85 -7.79 -1.05 11.77
C ALA A 85 -6.86 -1.18 10.56
N LEU A 86 -7.01 -2.24 9.74
CA LEU A 86 -6.18 -2.43 8.55
C LEU A 86 -6.42 -1.33 7.52
N ARG A 87 -7.67 -0.90 7.34
CA ARG A 87 -8.00 0.21 6.44
C ARG A 87 -7.26 1.48 6.84
N ASN A 88 -7.36 1.87 8.11
CA ASN A 88 -6.72 3.10 8.60
C ASN A 88 -5.19 3.05 8.41
N VAL A 89 -4.56 1.90 8.68
CA VAL A 89 -3.11 1.73 8.48
C VAL A 89 -2.73 1.83 7.00
N ILE A 90 -3.52 1.24 6.10
CA ILE A 90 -3.28 1.35 4.65
C ILE A 90 -3.48 2.80 4.17
N GLU A 91 -4.51 3.49 4.65
CA GLU A 91 -4.79 4.89 4.32
C GLU A 91 -3.64 5.81 4.78
N GLU A 92 -3.14 5.62 6.00
CA GLU A 92 -1.98 6.35 6.50
C GLU A 92 -0.73 6.09 5.65
N TRP A 93 -0.48 4.83 5.30
CA TRP A 93 0.60 4.48 4.38
C TRP A 93 0.44 5.15 3.02
N ARG A 94 -0.76 5.15 2.42
CA ARG A 94 -1.01 5.84 1.15
C ARG A 94 -0.73 7.32 1.24
N SER A 95 -1.25 7.99 2.27
CA SER A 95 -1.08 9.44 2.47
C SER A 95 0.40 9.83 2.51
N ARG A 96 1.24 9.07 3.23
CA ARG A 96 2.69 9.33 3.33
C ARG A 96 3.44 9.09 2.03
N ASN A 97 2.95 8.19 1.18
CA ASN A 97 3.56 7.91 -0.11
C ASN A 97 3.06 8.87 -1.20
N GLU A 98 1.80 9.32 -1.14
CA GLU A 98 1.24 10.32 -2.06
C GLU A 98 1.87 11.71 -1.86
N GLU A 99 2.10 12.14 -0.61
CA GLU A 99 2.80 13.39 -0.30
C GLU A 99 4.19 13.44 -0.95
N LYS A 100 4.94 12.33 -0.88
CA LYS A 100 6.26 12.19 -1.51
C LYS A 100 6.22 12.20 -3.04
N GLU A 101 5.16 11.65 -3.64
CA GLU A 101 4.98 11.71 -5.09
C GLU A 101 4.64 13.13 -5.57
N LEU A 102 3.87 13.89 -4.78
CA LEU A 102 3.56 15.29 -5.09
C LEU A 102 4.77 16.23 -4.91
N GLU A 103 5.60 15.99 -3.89
CA GLU A 103 6.88 16.70 -3.71
C GLU A 103 7.81 16.53 -4.92
N LYS A 104 7.92 15.30 -5.43
CA LYS A 104 8.69 15.01 -6.66
C LYS A 104 8.14 15.75 -7.88
N ALA A 105 6.81 15.83 -8.00
CA ALA A 105 6.17 16.50 -9.14
C ALA A 105 6.33 18.04 -9.10
N CYS A 106 6.52 18.63 -7.92
CA CYS A 106 6.74 20.07 -7.75
C CYS A 106 8.19 20.50 -8.02
N ASN A 107 9.16 19.58 -8.01
CA ASN A 107 10.58 19.88 -8.28
C ASN A 107 10.94 19.98 -9.78
N CYS A 108 9.95 20.10 -10.67
CA CYS A 108 10.19 20.20 -12.13
C CYS A 108 10.48 21.62 -12.65
N ASP A 109 10.57 22.65 -11.80
CA ASP A 109 10.92 24.02 -12.22
C ASP A 109 12.02 24.63 -11.33
N GLU A 110 13.29 24.37 -11.64
CA GLU A 110 14.33 25.39 -11.44
C GLU A 110 15.10 25.65 -12.74
N PRO A 111 15.22 26.93 -13.16
CA PRO A 111 15.90 27.28 -14.39
C PRO A 111 17.41 27.13 -14.17
N THR A 112 18.04 26.20 -14.89
CA THR A 112 19.51 26.11 -14.93
C THR A 112 20.11 27.45 -15.30
N ARG A 113 20.72 28.10 -14.30
CA ARG A 113 21.50 29.33 -14.42
C ARG A 113 22.73 29.03 -15.28
N THR A 114 22.60 29.17 -16.60
CA THR A 114 23.76 29.15 -17.50
C THR A 114 24.56 30.43 -17.28
N THR A 115 25.69 30.27 -16.62
CA THR A 115 26.74 31.27 -16.46
C THR A 115 27.16 31.83 -17.81
N VAL A 116 27.02 33.15 -17.96
CA VAL A 116 27.68 33.94 -19.00
C VAL A 116 29.19 33.88 -18.81
N VAL A 117 29.90 33.42 -19.84
CA VAL A 117 31.33 33.69 -20.07
C VAL A 117 31.50 34.30 -21.45
#